data_AF-A0A2H6IFM4-F1
#
_entry.id   AF-A0A2H6IFM4-F1
#
_cell.length_a   1.000
_cell.length_b   1.000
_cell.length_c   1.000
_cell.angle_alpha   90.00
_cell.angle_beta   90.00
_cell.angle_gamma   90.00
#
_symmetry.space_group_name_H-M   'P 1'
#
loop_
_entity.id
_entity.type
_entity.pdbx_description
1 polymer ?
#
loop_
_entity_poly.entity_id
_entity_poly.type
_entity_poly.pdbx_seq_one_letter_code
_entity_poly.pdbx_strand_id
1 'polypeptide(L)' 'MEMVERMKRIEGRTIPSDFKFDRISGLSREVLRKLEEVRPSSVGEASRIPGVTPAAIALVMIALEKKRREKSRQ' A
#
# COMPACT_ATOMS: atom_id res chain seq x y z
N MET A 1 1.07 0.39 -23.71
CA MET A 1 -0.25 0.08 -23.13
C MET A 1 -0.18 -0.85 -21.90
N GLU A 2 0.83 -1.70 -21.74
CA GLU A 2 0.93 -2.66 -20.61
C GLU A 2 0.94 -2.06 -19.19
N MET A 3 1.36 -0.81 -19.03
CA MET A 3 1.46 -0.17 -17.71
C MET A 3 0.07 0.05 -17.06
N VAL A 4 -0.94 0.35 -17.88
CA VAL A 4 -2.29 0.72 -17.42
C VAL A 4 -3.05 -0.50 -16.91
N GLU A 5 -2.86 -1.67 -17.52
CA GLU A 5 -3.53 -2.91 -17.11
C GLU A 5 -2.95 -3.50 -15.82
N ARG A 6 -1.64 -3.35 -15.61
CA ARG A 6 -1.00 -3.68 -14.33
C ARG A 6 -1.51 -2.78 -13.21
N MET A 7 -1.68 -1.48 -13.47
CA MET A 7 -2.23 -0.52 -12.50
C MET A 7 -3.67 -0.86 -12.10
N LYS A 8 -4.55 -1.26 -13.03
CA LYS A 8 -5.92 -1.68 -12.70
C LYS A 8 -5.98 -2.87 -11.74
N ARG A 9 -5.08 -3.85 -11.89
CA ARG A 9 -5.01 -5.01 -11.00
C ARG A 9 -4.49 -4.64 -9.60
N ILE A 10 -3.75 -3.54 -9.50
CA ILE A 10 -3.17 -3.00 -8.28
C ILE A 10 -4.21 -2.19 -7.48
N GLU A 11 -5.07 -1.43 -8.16
CA GLU A 11 -6.09 -0.60 -7.51
C GLU A 11 -7.06 -1.40 -6.62
N GLY A 12 -7.42 -2.62 -7.01
CA GLY A 12 -8.36 -3.47 -6.29
C GLY A 12 -7.80 -4.21 -5.06
N ARG A 13 -6.53 -4.00 -4.69
CA ARG A 13 -5.92 -4.72 -3.56
C ARG A 13 -6.36 -4.10 -2.24
N THR A 14 -7.15 -4.85 -1.46
CA THR A 14 -7.63 -4.42 -0.14
C THR A 14 -6.48 -4.33 0.87
N ILE A 15 -6.47 -3.25 1.64
CA ILE A 15 -5.58 -3.06 2.78
C ILE A 15 -6.36 -3.46 4.05
N PRO A 16 -5.91 -4.46 4.82
CA PRO A 16 -6.58 -4.84 6.07
C PRO A 16 -6.58 -3.68 7.08
N SER A 17 -7.63 -3.53 7.89
CA SER A 17 -7.70 -2.45 8.89
C SER A 17 -6.59 -2.51 9.96
N ASP A 18 -6.07 -3.72 10.24
CA ASP A 18 -4.92 -3.97 11.12
C ASP A 18 -3.57 -3.83 10.39
N PHE A 19 -3.55 -3.36 9.14
CA PHE A 19 -2.29 -3.12 8.44
C PHE A 19 -1.52 -1.98 9.12
N LYS A 20 -0.24 -2.22 9.38
CA LYS A 20 0.66 -1.31 10.09
C LYS A 20 1.61 -0.68 9.08
N PHE A 21 1.36 0.56 8.67
CA PHE A 21 2.20 1.23 7.70
C PHE A 21 3.57 1.60 8.29
N ASP A 22 3.67 1.74 9.62
CA ASP A 22 4.92 2.04 10.33
C ASP A 22 6.01 0.99 10.12
N ARG A 23 5.60 -0.26 9.84
CA ARG A 23 6.51 -1.39 9.62
C ARG A 23 7.11 -1.41 8.21
N ILE A 24 6.71 -0.49 7.33
CA ILE A 24 7.22 -0.43 5.97
C ILE A 24 8.50 0.39 5.94
N SER A 25 9.63 -0.32 5.86
CA SER A 25 10.93 0.32 5.63
C SER A 25 10.94 1.06 4.28
N GLY A 26 11.46 2.30 4.28
CA GLY A 26 11.60 3.12 3.07
C GLY A 26 10.46 4.11 2.84
N LEU A 27 9.40 4.11 3.66
CA LEU A 27 8.43 5.21 3.66
C LEU A 27 9.01 6.45 4.35
N SER A 28 8.83 7.61 3.73
CA SER A 28 9.09 8.88 4.42
C SER A 28 8.09 9.10 5.55
N ARG A 29 8.50 9.83 6.59
CA ARG A 29 7.65 10.20 7.74
C ARG A 29 6.36 10.90 7.31
N GLU A 30 6.43 11.73 6.27
CA GLU A 30 5.24 12.43 5.75
C GLU A 30 4.25 11.48 5.09
N VAL A 31 4.75 10.57 4.25
CA VAL A 31 3.92 9.56 3.58
C VAL A 31 3.30 8.61 4.60
N LEU A 32 4.09 8.16 5.57
CA LEU A 32 3.60 7.32 6.67
C LEU A 32 2.47 8.03 7.43
N ARG A 33 2.67 9.29 7.84
CA ARG A 33 1.63 10.07 8.54
C ARG A 33 0.35 10.15 7.71
N LYS A 34 0.46 10.47 6.42
CA LYS A 34 -0.70 10.58 5.52
C LYS A 34 -1.46 9.25 5.38
N LEU A 35 -0.74 8.13 5.26
CA LEU A 35 -1.36 6.80 5.19
C LEU A 35 -2.04 6.41 6.52
N GLU A 36 -1.42 6.74 7.65
CA GLU A 36 -1.95 6.47 8.99
C GLU A 36 -3.13 7.39 9.35
N GLU A 37 -3.20 8.60 8.80
CA GLU A 37 -4.31 9.55 8.98
C GLU A 37 -5.51 9.19 8.09
N VAL A 38 -5.26 8.92 6.81
CA VAL A 38 -6.33 8.57 5.85
C VAL A 38 -6.84 7.13 6.06
N ARG A 39 -5.97 6.22 6.51
CA ARG A 39 -6.28 4.77 6.67
C ARG A 39 -6.95 4.17 5.43
N PRO A 40 -6.27 4.19 4.26
CA PRO A 40 -6.89 3.78 3.02
C PRO A 40 -7.31 2.31 3.05
N SER A 41 -8.50 2.02 2.57
CA SER A 41 -9.09 0.68 2.49
C SER A 41 -8.53 -0.17 1.34
N SER A 42 -7.88 0.48 0.37
CA SER A 42 -7.32 -0.15 -0.82
C SER A 42 -6.07 0.57 -1.31
N VAL A 43 -5.25 -0.13 -2.09
CA VAL A 43 -4.06 0.46 -2.71
C VAL A 43 -4.42 1.57 -3.71
N GLY A 44 -5.56 1.46 -4.40
CA GLY A 44 -6.05 2.53 -5.28
C GLY A 44 -6.43 3.79 -4.52
N GLU A 45 -7.01 3.65 -3.31
CA GLU A 45 -7.26 4.80 -2.44
C GLU A 45 -5.96 5.42 -1.93
N ALA A 46 -5.01 4.58 -1.51
CA ALA A 46 -3.69 5.04 -1.09
C ALA A 46 -2.95 5.83 -2.19
N SER A 47 -3.08 5.42 -3.46
CA SER A 47 -2.40 6.10 -4.59
C SER A 47 -3.01 7.46 -4.94
N ARG A 48 -4.23 7.75 -4.47
CA ARG A 48 -4.90 9.05 -4.66
C ARG A 48 -4.57 10.05 -3.55
N ILE A 49 -3.90 9.62 -2.48
CA ILE A 49 -3.53 10.51 -1.37
C ILE A 49 -2.46 11.51 -1.85
N PRO A 50 -2.69 12.83 -1.71
CA PRO A 50 -1.73 13.84 -2.15
C PRO A 50 -0.35 13.68 -1.50
N GLY A 51 0.69 13.60 -2.34
CA GLY A 51 2.07 13.40 -1.89
C GLY A 51 2.44 11.95 -1.59
N VAL A 52 1.54 10.98 -1.79
CA VAL A 52 1.91 9.57 -1.87
C VAL A 52 2.42 9.29 -3.28
N THR A 53 3.66 8.82 -3.39
CA THR A 53 4.33 8.58 -4.67
C THR A 53 4.13 7.14 -5.16
N PRO A 54 4.30 6.86 -6.47
CA PRO A 54 4.28 5.50 -6.99
C PRO A 54 5.28 4.56 -6.30
N ALA A 55 6.43 5.08 -5.87
CA ALA A 55 7.43 4.32 -5.10
C ALA A 55 6.90 3.89 -3.72
N ALA A 56 6.21 4.78 -3.00
CA ALA A 56 5.57 4.43 -1.74
C ALA A 56 4.48 3.36 -1.91
N ILE A 57 3.69 3.46 -2.98
CA ILE A 57 2.68 2.43 -3.32
C ILE A 57 3.33 1.07 -3.61
N ALA A 58 4.47 1.04 -4.29
CA ALA A 58 5.22 -0.20 -4.50
C ALA A 58 5.64 -0.84 -3.17
N LEU A 59 6.12 -0.05 -2.21
CA LEU A 59 6.49 -0.54 -0.86
C LEU A 59 5.27 -1.10 -0.10
N VAL A 60 4.14 -0.41 -0.15
CA VAL A 60 2.88 -0.90 0.45
C VAL A 60 2.47 -2.24 -0.15
N MET A 61 2.54 -2.39 -1.48
CA MET A 61 2.21 -3.65 -2.15
C MET A 61 3.12 -4.81 -1.73
N ILE A 62 4.42 -4.56 -1.59
CA ILE A 62 5.40 -5.56 -1.14
C ILE A 62 5.07 -5.99 0.30
N ALA A 63 4.81 -5.03 1.18
CA ALA A 63 4.46 -5.30 2.58
C ALA A 63 3.13 -6.06 2.72
N LEU A 64 2.11 -5.72 1.92
CA LEU A 64 0.85 -6.47 1.86
C LEU A 64 1.06 -7.92 1.41
N GLU A 65 1.89 -8.14 0.39
CA GLU A 65 2.20 -9.49 -0.06
C GLU A 65 2.96 -10.30 0.99
N LYS A 66 3.90 -9.66 1.71
CA LYS A 66 4.61 -10.29 2.83
C LYS A 66 3.64 -10.73 3.93
N LYS A 67 2.75 -9.83 4.40
CA LYS A 67 1.73 -10.14 5.41
C LYS A 67 0.80 -11.28 4.97
N ARG A 68 0.42 -11.31 3.68
CA ARG A 68 -0.39 -12.41 3.10
C ARG A 68 0.33 -13.76 3.16
N ARG A 69 1.62 -13.81 2.81
CA ARG A 69 2.43 -15.04 2.84
C ARG A 69 2.66 -15.52 4.27
N GLU A 70 2.86 -14.60 5.22
CA GLU A 70 3.00 -14.93 6.65
C GLU A 70 1.70 -15.54 7.22
N LYS A 71 0.54 -14.99 6.85
CA LYS A 71 -0.77 -15.55 7.27
C LYS A 71 -1.05 -16.94 6.68
N SER A 72 -0.49 -17.26 5.52
CA SER A 72 -0.66 -18.58 4.88
C SER A 72 0.28 -19.66 5.43
N ARG A 73 1.26 -19.29 6.26
CA ARG A 73 2.21 -20.22 6.90
C ARG A 73 1.86 -20.54 8.36
N GLN A 74 0.84 -19.88 8.89
CA GLN A 74 0.20 -20.17 10.18
C GLN A 74 -1.05 -21.00 9.93
#